data_AF-A0A4U5PDV7-F1
#
_entry.id   AF-A0A4U5PDV7-F1
#
_cell.length_a   1.000
_cell.length_b   1.000
_cell.length_c   1.000
_cell.angle_alpha   90.00
_cell.angle_beta   90.00
_cell.angle_gamma   90.00
#
_symmetry.space_group_name_H-M   'P 1'
#
loop_
_entity.id
_entity.type
_entity.pdbx_description
1 polymer ?
#
loop_
_entity_poly.entity_id
_entity_poly.type
_entity_poly.pdbx_seq_one_letter_code
_entity_poly.pdbx_strand_id
1 'polypeptide(L)'
;MVSKLSIFALVALVALVAADGPFCGTCMKMVDDIKAKHNNNFSGINKAQLISEMNGECDANFSGFTDSICKKIIKDNAQKLLDALKAGESSNSVCQKGTLC
;
A
#
# COMPACT_ATOMS: atom_id res chain seq x y z
N MET A 1 -25.82 0.06 -43.13
CA MET A 1 -25.70 -0.90 -42.02
C MET A 1 -24.79 -0.27 -40.97
N VAL A 2 -25.37 0.27 -39.90
CA VAL A 2 -24.62 0.91 -38.80
C VAL A 2 -24.52 -0.13 -37.69
N SER A 3 -23.29 -0.55 -37.40
CA SER A 3 -23.00 -1.71 -36.57
C SER A 3 -23.35 -1.43 -35.11
N LYS A 4 -24.33 -2.19 -34.60
CA LYS A 4 -24.67 -2.33 -33.19
C LYS A 4 -23.60 -3.21 -32.54
N LEU A 5 -22.52 -2.67 -32.03
CA LEU A 5 -21.64 -3.38 -31.08
C LEU A 5 -20.72 -2.36 -30.42
N SER A 6 -20.58 -2.50 -29.10
CA SER A 6 -19.63 -1.76 -28.24
C SER A 6 -20.20 -0.55 -27.51
N ILE A 7 -21.36 -0.70 -26.88
CA ILE A 7 -21.65 0.03 -25.63
C ILE A 7 -21.36 -0.95 -24.49
N PHE A 8 -20.08 -1.28 -24.31
CA PHE A 8 -19.63 -2.03 -23.15
C PHE A 8 -19.24 -1.03 -22.06
N ALA A 9 -20.11 -0.94 -21.06
CA ALA A 9 -19.75 -0.86 -19.65
C ALA A 9 -18.65 0.16 -19.28
N LEU A 10 -18.99 1.45 -19.27
CA LEU A 10 -18.43 2.34 -18.25
C LEU A 10 -19.19 2.08 -16.95
N VAL A 11 -18.75 1.05 -16.22
CA VAL A 11 -19.04 0.96 -14.78
C VAL A 11 -18.30 2.15 -14.17
N ALA A 12 -19.05 3.21 -13.90
CA ALA A 12 -18.57 4.32 -13.09
C ALA A 12 -18.02 3.73 -11.79
N LEU A 13 -16.70 3.83 -11.61
CA LEU A 13 -16.06 3.53 -10.35
C LEU A 13 -16.75 4.40 -9.31
N VAL A 14 -17.57 3.77 -8.48
CA VAL A 14 -18.04 4.35 -7.24
C VAL A 14 -16.76 4.66 -6.47
N ALA A 15 -16.41 5.93 -6.37
CA ALA A 15 -15.44 6.40 -5.40
C ALA A 15 -16.05 6.04 -4.04
N LEU A 16 -15.72 4.85 -3.54
CA LEU A 16 -15.85 4.54 -2.14
C LEU A 16 -14.96 5.55 -1.46
N VAL A 17 -15.57 6.62 -0.96
CA VAL A 17 -15.02 7.40 0.14
C VAL A 17 -15.12 6.46 1.34
N ALA A 18 -14.27 5.43 1.35
CA ALA A 18 -14.02 4.66 2.54
C ALA A 18 -13.57 5.67 3.58
N ALA A 19 -14.05 5.51 4.81
CA ALA A 19 -13.44 6.16 5.96
C ALA A 19 -12.04 5.55 6.11
N ASP A 20 -11.16 5.94 5.20
CA ASP A 20 -9.78 5.53 5.12
C ASP A 20 -9.15 5.92 6.45
N GLY A 21 -8.56 4.93 7.15
CA GLY A 21 -7.91 5.17 8.43
C GLY A 21 -6.98 6.38 8.34
N PRO A 22 -6.67 7.07 9.46
CA PRO A 22 -5.92 8.33 9.44
C PRO A 22 -4.53 8.24 8.78
N PHE A 23 -4.07 7.02 8.48
CA PHE A 23 -2.78 6.73 7.84
C PHE A 23 -2.90 6.21 6.41
N CYS A 24 -4.10 6.01 5.86
CA CYS A 24 -4.29 5.26 4.63
C CYS A 24 -3.65 5.96 3.42
N GLY A 25 -3.91 7.26 3.24
CA GLY A 25 -3.29 8.03 2.15
C GLY A 25 -1.76 8.03 2.23
N THR A 26 -1.20 8.20 3.43
CA THR A 26 0.25 8.16 3.63
C THR A 26 0.80 6.74 3.44
N CYS A 27 0.11 5.70 3.92
CA CYS A 27 0.52 4.32 3.70
C CYS A 27 0.59 3.99 2.21
N MET A 28 -0.44 4.39 1.44
CA MET A 28 -0.47 4.15 0.00
C MET A 28 0.75 4.79 -0.67
N LYS A 29 1.05 6.04 -0.32
CA LYS A 29 2.27 6.72 -0.79
C LYS A 29 3.55 5.96 -0.42
N MET A 30 3.71 5.58 0.84
CA MET A 30 4.90 4.83 1.29
C MET A 30 5.05 3.50 0.55
N VAL A 31 3.94 2.79 0.32
CA VAL A 31 3.94 1.53 -0.44
C VAL A 31 4.29 1.77 -1.92
N ASP A 32 3.79 2.84 -2.53
CA ASP A 32 4.15 3.23 -3.90
C ASP A 32 5.64 3.57 -4.02
N ASP A 33 6.19 4.30 -3.05
CA ASP A 33 7.61 4.65 -3.01
C ASP A 33 8.50 3.40 -2.91
N ILE A 34 8.13 2.44 -2.06
CA ILE A 34 8.82 1.14 -1.95
C ILE A 34 8.67 0.29 -3.21
N LYS A 35 7.49 0.27 -3.84
CA LYS A 35 7.30 -0.41 -5.13
C LYS A 35 8.16 0.18 -6.22
N ALA A 36 8.27 1.51 -6.31
CA ALA A 36 9.12 2.19 -7.26
C ALA A 36 10.60 1.83 -7.01
N LYS A 37 11.05 1.86 -5.75
CA LYS A 37 12.42 1.49 -5.36
C LYS A 37 12.82 0.08 -5.80
N HIS A 38 11.88 -0.86 -5.76
CA HIS A 38 12.11 -2.26 -6.14
C HIS A 38 11.65 -2.62 -7.55
N ASN A 39 11.20 -1.66 -8.36
CA ASN A 39 10.58 -1.90 -9.66
C ASN A 39 9.48 -2.99 -9.61
N ASN A 40 8.64 -2.95 -8.56
CA ASN A 40 7.60 -3.93 -8.24
C ASN A 40 8.10 -5.39 -8.02
N ASN A 41 9.40 -5.60 -7.82
CA ASN A 41 9.96 -6.93 -7.59
C ASN A 41 10.39 -7.15 -6.13
N PHE A 42 9.61 -7.94 -5.40
CA PHE A 42 9.86 -8.25 -3.99
C PHE A 42 10.40 -9.66 -3.74
N SER A 43 10.74 -10.43 -4.78
CA SER A 43 11.12 -11.85 -4.63
C SER A 43 12.34 -12.07 -3.74
N GLY A 44 13.31 -11.15 -3.78
CA GLY A 44 14.53 -11.18 -2.96
C GLY A 44 14.40 -10.52 -1.59
N ILE A 45 13.26 -9.88 -1.30
CA ILE A 45 13.06 -9.10 -0.09
C ILE A 45 12.58 -10.01 1.03
N ASN A 46 13.25 -9.89 2.19
CA ASN A 46 12.85 -10.54 3.42
C ASN A 46 12.15 -9.54 4.36
N LYS A 47 11.53 -10.08 5.42
CA LYS A 47 10.76 -9.29 6.38
C LYS A 47 11.59 -8.20 7.08
N ALA A 48 12.84 -8.51 7.44
CA ALA A 48 13.70 -7.55 8.15
C ALA A 48 14.07 -6.36 7.25
N GLN A 49 14.37 -6.63 5.98
CA GLN A 49 14.62 -5.58 5.00
C GLN A 49 13.37 -4.73 4.77
N LEU A 50 12.19 -5.35 4.60
CA LEU A 50 10.94 -4.58 4.45
C LEU A 50 10.68 -3.69 5.66
N ILE A 51 10.86 -4.19 6.89
CA ILE A 51 10.70 -3.38 8.11
C ILE A 51 11.66 -2.19 8.09
N SER A 52 12.94 -2.42 7.76
CA SER A 52 13.92 -1.34 7.73
C SER A 52 13.54 -0.25 6.72
N GLU A 53 13.06 -0.64 5.55
CA GLU A 53 12.72 0.30 4.49
C GLU A 53 11.42 1.06 4.80
N MET A 54 10.37 0.35 5.21
CA MET A 54 9.10 0.98 5.62
C MET A 54 9.25 1.86 6.87
N ASN A 55 10.19 1.54 7.77
CA ASN A 55 10.53 2.44 8.88
C ASN A 55 11.18 3.74 8.39
N GLY A 56 12.04 3.66 7.37
CA GLY A 56 12.59 4.86 6.71
C GLY A 56 11.50 5.71 6.07
N GLU A 57 10.47 5.07 5.51
CA GLU A 57 9.28 5.78 5.04
C GLU A 57 8.48 6.42 6.19
N CYS A 58 8.36 5.76 7.35
CA CYS A 58 7.76 6.36 8.54
C CYS A 58 8.54 7.61 8.99
N ASP A 59 9.87 7.53 9.03
CA ASP A 59 10.77 8.64 9.38
C ASP A 59 10.62 9.84 8.44
N ALA A 60 10.36 9.58 7.15
CA ALA A 60 10.21 10.62 6.14
C ALA A 60 8.84 11.32 6.18
N ASN A 61 7.79 10.61 6.61
CA ASN A 61 6.41 11.09 6.51
C ASN A 61 5.80 11.50 7.86
N PHE A 62 6.37 11.06 8.98
CA PHE A 62 5.86 11.31 10.32
C PHE A 62 6.96 11.78 11.27
N SER A 63 6.55 12.28 12.43
CA SER A 63 7.47 12.68 13.49
C SER A 63 6.88 12.40 14.88
N GLY A 64 7.74 12.36 15.89
CA GLY A 64 7.34 12.18 17.29
C GLY A 64 6.55 10.89 17.53
N PHE A 65 5.42 11.01 18.22
CA PHE A 65 4.58 9.86 18.57
C PHE A 65 4.03 9.14 17.34
N THR A 66 3.63 9.87 16.30
CA THR A 66 3.04 9.29 15.09
C THR A 66 4.03 8.42 14.32
N ASP A 67 5.31 8.83 14.25
CA ASP A 67 6.38 8.02 13.68
C ASP A 67 6.55 6.70 14.44
N SER A 68 6.59 6.77 15.78
CA SER A 68 6.70 5.57 16.63
C SER A 68 5.52 4.61 16.42
N ILE A 69 4.31 5.13 16.26
CA ILE A 69 3.12 4.33 15.95
C ILE A 69 3.21 3.71 14.55
N CYS A 70 3.63 4.48 13.54
CA CYS A 70 3.83 3.98 12.18
C CYS A 70 4.79 2.78 12.18
N LYS A 71 5.99 2.94 12.77
CA LYS A 71 7.00 1.88 12.87
C LYS A 71 6.49 0.65 13.62
N LYS A 72 5.69 0.84 14.67
CA LYS A 72 5.07 -0.27 15.40
C LYS A 72 4.08 -1.03 14.51
N ILE A 73 3.17 -0.33 13.82
CA ILE A 73 2.18 -0.97 12.92
C ILE A 73 2.88 -1.72 11.79
N ILE A 74 3.92 -1.12 11.18
CA ILE A 74 4.75 -1.78 10.17
C ILE A 74 5.36 -3.05 10.73
N LYS A 75 6.00 -2.99 11.91
CA LYS A 75 6.62 -4.17 12.53
C LYS A 75 5.61 -5.28 12.83
N ASP A 76 4.44 -4.92 13.36
CA ASP A 76 3.39 -5.87 13.74
C ASP A 76 2.75 -6.55 12.51
N ASN A 77 2.68 -5.85 11.37
CA ASN A 77 2.05 -6.34 10.14
C ASN A 77 3.04 -6.71 9.02
N ALA A 78 4.35 -6.65 9.27
CA ALA A 78 5.39 -6.77 8.25
C ALA A 78 5.26 -8.01 7.35
N GLN A 79 4.86 -9.15 7.91
CA GLN A 79 4.67 -10.37 7.13
C GLN A 79 3.51 -10.23 6.13
N LYS A 80 2.35 -9.71 6.58
CA LYS A 80 1.19 -9.49 5.71
C LYS A 80 1.47 -8.50 4.59
N LEU A 81 2.20 -7.41 4.92
CA LEU A 81 2.65 -6.42 3.95
C LEU A 81 3.57 -7.06 2.91
N LEU A 82 4.56 -7.84 3.35
CA LEU A 82 5.50 -8.53 2.44
C LEU A 82 4.78 -9.52 1.52
N ASP A 83 3.84 -10.30 2.06
CA ASP A 83 3.08 -11.28 1.28
C ASP A 83 2.21 -10.59 0.22
N ALA A 84 1.55 -9.49 0.57
CA ALA A 84 0.75 -8.70 -0.37
C ALA A 84 1.61 -8.05 -1.47
N LEU A 85 2.79 -7.53 -1.11
CA LEU A 85 3.76 -6.98 -2.07
C LEU A 85 4.28 -8.06 -3.03
N LYS A 86 4.61 -9.26 -2.52
CA LYS A 86 5.05 -10.40 -3.35
C LYS A 86 3.94 -10.94 -4.25
N ALA A 87 2.69 -10.81 -3.82
CA ALA A 87 1.53 -11.14 -4.65
C ALA A 87 1.21 -10.07 -5.71
N GLY A 88 1.94 -8.95 -5.74
CA GLY A 88 1.74 -7.88 -6.70
C GLY A 88 0.46 -7.07 -6.48
N GLU A 89 -0.06 -7.05 -5.24
CA GLU A 89 -1.30 -6.36 -4.92
C GLU A 89 -1.18 -4.82 -5.03
N SER A 90 -2.31 -4.14 -5.21
CA SER A 90 -2.37 -2.67 -5.22
C SER A 90 -1.98 -2.06 -3.87
N SER A 91 -1.52 -0.81 -3.86
CA SER A 91 -1.02 -0.16 -2.64
C SER A 91 -2.12 0.01 -1.59
N ASN A 92 -3.36 0.28 -2.03
CA ASN A 92 -4.53 0.25 -1.16
C ASN A 92 -4.74 -1.13 -0.50
N SER A 93 -4.69 -2.23 -1.29
CA SER A 93 -4.87 -3.59 -0.75
C SER A 93 -3.77 -3.97 0.25
N VAL A 94 -2.51 -3.60 -0.05
CA VAL A 94 -1.38 -3.77 0.88
C VAL A 94 -1.65 -3.03 2.19
N CYS A 95 -2.09 -1.76 2.13
CA CYS A 95 -2.37 -0.94 3.31
C CYS A 95 -3.56 -1.43 4.14
N GLN A 96 -4.61 -1.99 3.50
CA GLN A 96 -5.73 -2.65 4.18
C GLN A 96 -5.26 -3.88 4.97
N LYS A 97 -4.39 -4.72 4.39
CA LYS A 97 -3.81 -5.86 5.13
C LYS A 97 -2.89 -5.43 6.27
N GLY A 98 -2.27 -4.26 6.11
CA GLY A 98 -1.46 -3.60 7.13
C GLY A 98 -2.26 -2.91 8.23
N THR A 99 -3.60 -2.90 8.17
CA THR A 99 -4.48 -2.17 9.11
C THR A 99 -4.18 -0.66 9.17
N LEU A 100 -3.66 -0.12 8.08
CA LEU A 100 -3.31 1.30 7.90
C LEU A 100 -4.38 2.04 7.07
N CYS A 101 -5.04 1.27 6.20
CA CYS A 101 -6.42 1.42 5.78
C CYS A 101 -7.22 0.27 6.46
#